data_AF-A0A1V5PRL8-F1
#
_entry.id   AF-A0A1V5PRL8-F1
#
_cell.length_a   1.000
_cell.length_b   1.000
_cell.length_c   1.000
_cell.angle_alpha   90.00
_cell.angle_beta   90.00
_cell.angle_gamma   90.00
#
_symmetry.space_group_name_H-M   'P 1'
#
loop_
_entity.id
_entity.type
_entity.pdbx_description
1 polymer ?
#
loop_
_entity_poly.entity_id
_entity_poly.type
_entity_poly.pdbx_seq_one_letter_code
_entity_poly.pdbx_strand_id
1 'polypeptide(L)'
;MGSPEKGKTTEEEMEFFTLIKSLLKDVLGTKKTVKYIDKVNQFIISLSENNKDWVCSLKLGPRKKTIKFRDGESAQIKSVQEIEKFREKLIQTVSALLEENKENK
;
A
#
# COMPACT_ATOMS: atom_id res chain seq x y z
N MET A 1 24.03 9.14 23.49
CA MET A 1 23.06 9.74 22.55
C MET A 1 22.40 8.59 21.81
N GLY A 2 21.10 8.34 22.02
CA GLY A 2 20.43 7.17 21.46
C GLY A 2 19.05 6.96 22.08
N SER A 3 18.15 7.91 21.83
CA SER A 3 16.74 7.82 22.20
C SER A 3 15.91 7.65 20.91
N PRO A 4 14.69 7.12 20.99
CA PRO A 4 14.32 5.72 20.83
C PRO A 4 13.71 5.44 19.43
N GLU A 5 14.05 4.33 18.79
CA GLU A 5 13.44 3.95 17.49
C GLU A 5 12.03 3.37 17.70
N LYS A 6 11.09 4.22 18.13
CA LYS A 6 9.65 3.91 18.13
C LYS A 6 9.05 4.36 16.80
N GLY A 7 8.75 3.41 15.92
CA GLY A 7 8.04 3.63 14.66
C GLY A 7 8.97 3.91 13.48
N LYS A 8 9.96 3.04 13.25
CA LYS A 8 10.85 3.19 12.09
C LYS A 8 10.25 2.42 10.93
N THR A 9 9.62 3.13 10.00
CA THR A 9 9.35 2.58 8.67
C THR A 9 10.68 2.04 8.14
N THR A 10 10.71 0.73 7.93
CA THR A 10 11.92 0.02 7.51
C THR A 10 12.23 0.32 6.05
N GLU A 11 13.50 0.14 5.66
CA GLU A 11 13.91 0.28 4.25
C GLU A 11 13.05 -0.62 3.36
N GLU A 12 12.76 -1.83 3.84
CA GLU A 12 11.89 -2.78 3.13
C GLU A 12 10.47 -2.22 2.91
N GLU A 13 9.84 -1.62 3.93
CA GLU A 13 8.52 -0.97 3.77
C GLU A 13 8.55 0.15 2.74
N MET A 14 9.62 0.95 2.73
CA MET A 14 9.82 1.99 1.73
C MET A 14 10.01 1.45 0.32
N GLU A 15 10.71 0.33 0.16
CA GLU A 15 10.86 -0.35 -1.13
C GLU A 15 9.51 -0.86 -1.64
N PHE A 16 8.74 -1.53 -0.78
CA PHE A 16 7.38 -1.98 -1.08
C PHE A 16 6.49 -0.80 -1.49
N PHE A 17 6.51 0.28 -0.71
CA PHE A 17 5.75 1.49 -1.01
C PHE A 17 6.16 2.12 -2.34
N THR A 18 7.46 2.22 -2.60
CA THR A 18 7.99 2.84 -3.82
C THR A 18 7.58 2.05 -5.05
N LEU A 19 7.66 0.72 -4.99
CA LEU A 19 7.20 -0.15 -6.08
C LEU A 19 5.70 0.01 -6.31
N ILE A 20 4.88 -0.12 -5.25
CA ILE A 20 3.42 0.05 -5.36
C ILE A 20 3.06 1.42 -5.92
N LYS A 21 3.71 2.48 -5.43
CA LYS A 21 3.53 3.86 -5.91
C LYS A 21 3.88 3.96 -7.40
N SER A 22 4.97 3.34 -7.85
CA SER A 22 5.37 3.32 -9.25
C SER A 22 4.32 2.61 -10.12
N LEU A 23 3.85 1.43 -9.69
CA LEU A 23 2.83 0.66 -10.39
C LEU A 23 1.51 1.42 -10.51
N LEU A 24 1.13 2.15 -9.45
CA LEU A 24 -0.10 2.94 -9.40
C LEU A 24 0.02 4.31 -10.05
N LYS A 25 1.24 4.81 -10.31
CA LYS A 25 1.46 6.11 -10.95
C LYS A 25 0.80 6.19 -12.34
N ASP A 26 0.80 5.07 -13.05
CA ASP A 26 0.20 4.93 -14.37
C ASP A 26 -1.33 5.16 -14.34
N VAL A 27 -2.01 4.66 -13.30
CA VAL A 27 -3.48 4.80 -13.15
C VAL A 27 -3.90 6.08 -12.40
N LEU A 28 -3.11 6.53 -11.42
CA LEU A 28 -3.43 7.72 -10.61
C LEU A 28 -3.21 9.03 -11.36
N GLY A 29 -2.37 9.02 -12.40
CA GLY A 29 -1.99 10.19 -13.17
C GLY A 29 -1.22 11.24 -12.35
N THR A 30 -1.15 12.47 -12.85
CA THR A 30 -0.29 13.53 -12.28
C THR A 30 -0.83 14.17 -11.00
N LYS A 31 -2.14 14.06 -10.74
CA LYS A 31 -2.81 14.81 -9.65
C LYS A 31 -3.06 13.99 -8.38
N LYS A 32 -3.02 12.65 -8.45
CA LYS A 32 -3.29 11.79 -7.29
C LYS A 32 -2.06 10.94 -6.98
N THR A 33 -1.78 10.78 -5.69
CA THR A 33 -0.65 10.00 -5.20
C THR A 33 -1.11 9.13 -4.04
N VAL A 34 -0.51 7.94 -3.92
CA VAL A 34 -0.74 7.09 -2.76
C VAL A 34 0.02 7.63 -1.55
N LYS A 35 -0.62 7.55 -0.39
CA LYS A 35 -0.02 7.76 0.93
C LYS A 35 0.14 6.43 1.63
N TYR A 36 1.04 6.39 2.61
CA TYR A 36 1.16 5.27 3.53
C TYR A 36 0.93 5.73 4.96
N ILE A 37 0.43 4.81 5.77
CA ILE A 37 0.17 4.97 7.19
C ILE A 37 0.92 3.85 7.88
N ASP A 38 2.03 4.21 8.50
CA ASP A 38 2.81 3.34 9.37
C ASP A 38 2.02 3.08 10.66
N LYS A 39 1.71 1.81 10.93
CA LYS A 39 1.21 1.36 12.23
C LYS A 39 2.16 0.32 12.78
N VAL A 40 2.19 0.21 14.11
CA VAL A 40 3.07 -0.68 14.91
C VAL A 40 3.23 -2.11 14.36
N ASN A 41 2.24 -2.66 13.66
CA ASN A 41 2.31 -4.02 13.12
C ASN A 41 1.81 -4.14 11.67
N GLN A 42 1.50 -3.01 11.01
CA GLN A 42 0.86 -2.98 9.71
C GLN A 42 1.18 -1.68 8.98
N PHE A 43 1.57 -1.80 7.71
CA PHE A 43 1.81 -0.67 6.84
C PHE A 43 0.64 -0.54 5.87
N ILE A 44 -0.15 0.52 5.99
CA ILE A 44 -1.40 0.67 5.23
C ILE A 44 -1.17 1.67 4.11
N ILE A 45 -1.52 1.31 2.88
CA ILE A 45 -1.41 2.18 1.71
C ILE A 45 -2.80 2.65 1.33
N SER A 46 -2.99 3.97 1.23
CA SER A 46 -4.27 4.61 0.91
C SER A 46 -4.14 5.64 -0.22
N LEU A 47 -5.22 5.84 -0.98
CA LEU A 47 -5.28 6.85 -2.02
C LEU A 47 -5.58 8.26 -1.48
N SER A 48 -6.22 8.31 -0.31
CA SER A 48 -6.63 9.55 0.35
C SER A 48 -6.12 9.58 1.79
N GLU A 49 -6.20 10.75 2.40
CA GLU A 49 -5.91 10.96 3.83
C GLU A 49 -6.94 10.28 4.75
N ASN A 50 -8.10 9.93 4.20
CA ASN A 50 -9.14 9.19 4.90
C ASN A 50 -8.84 7.69 4.94
N ASN A 51 -8.99 7.08 6.13
CA ASN A 51 -8.82 5.62 6.34
C ASN A 51 -9.80 4.75 5.54
N LYS A 52 -10.78 5.33 4.83
CA LYS A 52 -11.77 4.61 4.01
C LYS A 52 -11.25 4.25 2.62
N ASP A 53 -10.18 4.89 2.13
CA ASP A 53 -9.63 4.69 0.78
C ASP A 53 -8.32 3.89 0.80
N TRP A 54 -8.22 2.90 1.68
CA TRP A 54 -7.07 2.00 1.72
C TRP A 54 -7.13 1.01 0.55
N VAL A 55 -6.00 0.88 -0.14
CA VAL A 55 -5.81 0.00 -1.30
C VAL A 55 -5.37 -1.38 -0.82
N CYS A 56 -4.32 -1.39 0.01
CA CYS A 56 -3.77 -2.61 0.57
C CYS A 56 -3.09 -2.33 1.91
N SER A 57 -2.99 -3.36 2.75
CA SER A 57 -2.22 -3.37 3.98
C SER A 57 -1.12 -4.40 3.87
N LEU A 58 0.11 -3.97 4.04
CA LEU A 58 1.28 -4.82 4.14
C LEU A 58 1.52 -5.18 5.61
N LYS A 59 1.82 -6.46 5.82
CA LYS A 59 2.21 -7.00 7.12
C LYS A 59 3.57 -7.65 6.94
N LEU A 60 4.62 -6.87 7.17
CA LEU A 60 6.00 -7.32 7.07
C LEU A 60 6.43 -7.84 8.45
N GLY A 61 6.14 -9.12 8.70
CA GLY A 61 6.61 -9.78 9.91
C GLY A 61 8.03 -10.34 9.71
N PRO A 62 8.81 -10.50 10.79
CA PRO A 62 10.18 -11.01 10.73
C PRO A 62 10.30 -12.43 10.14
N ARG A 63 9.20 -13.20 10.16
CA ARG A 63 9.14 -14.57 9.59
C ARG A 63 8.34 -14.68 8.30
N LYS A 64 7.37 -13.78 8.09
CA LYS A 64 6.46 -13.85 6.96
C LYS A 64 5.96 -12.46 6.59
N LYS A 65 5.94 -12.20 5.28
CA LYS A 65 5.41 -10.97 4.70
C LYS A 65 4.10 -11.30 4.02
N THR A 66 3.10 -10.47 4.21
CA THR A 66 1.76 -10.71 3.66
C THR A 66 1.18 -9.39 3.20
N ILE A 67 0.65 -9.38 1.99
CA ILE A 67 -0.16 -8.28 1.47
C ILE A 67 -1.63 -8.64 1.64
N LYS A 68 -2.42 -7.71 2.18
CA LYS A 68 -3.87 -7.80 2.29
C LYS A 68 -4.52 -6.75 1.41
N PHE A 69 -5.43 -7.16 0.56
CA PHE A 69 -6.18 -6.29 -0.33
C PHE A 69 -7.52 -5.88 0.30
N ARG A 70 -8.14 -4.83 -0.27
CA ARG A 70 -9.47 -4.35 0.14
C ARG A 70 -10.56 -5.42 0.01
N ASP A 71 -10.42 -6.32 -0.96
CA ASP A 71 -11.34 -7.44 -1.20
C ASP A 71 -11.38 -8.47 -0.05
N GLY A 72 -10.47 -8.34 0.93
CA GLY A 72 -10.33 -9.31 2.03
C GLY A 72 -9.33 -10.41 1.72
N GLU A 73 -8.96 -10.58 0.45
CA GLU A 73 -7.88 -11.46 0.04
C GLU A 73 -6.54 -11.05 0.66
N SER A 74 -5.76 -12.06 1.06
CA SER A 74 -4.40 -11.87 1.54
C SER A 74 -3.47 -12.87 0.91
N ALA A 75 -2.34 -12.39 0.40
CA ALA A 75 -1.34 -13.20 -0.27
C ALA A 75 0.00 -13.10 0.47
N GLN A 76 0.68 -14.23 0.63
CA GLN A 76 2.03 -14.24 1.19
C GLN A 76 3.03 -13.84 0.11
N ILE A 77 3.94 -12.94 0.46
CA ILE A 77 5.01 -12.48 -0.42
C ILE A 77 6.35 -12.84 0.21
N LYS A 78 7.31 -13.23 -0.61
CA LYS A 78 8.68 -13.52 -0.15
C LYS A 78 9.58 -12.29 -0.31
N SER A 79 9.39 -11.56 -1.40
CA SER A 79 10.22 -10.41 -1.80
C SER A 79 9.37 -9.28 -2.37
N VAL A 80 9.95 -8.08 -2.43
CA VAL A 80 9.31 -6.87 -2.97
C VAL A 80 8.83 -7.07 -4.42
N GLN A 81 9.61 -7.78 -5.24
CA GLN A 81 9.26 -8.03 -6.65
C GLN A 81 7.97 -8.84 -6.85
N GLU A 82 7.54 -9.64 -5.86
CA GLU A 82 6.27 -10.37 -5.96
C GLU A 82 5.06 -9.42 -6.09
N ILE A 83 5.19 -8.17 -5.63
CA ILE A 83 4.16 -7.14 -5.78
C ILE A 83 3.81 -6.90 -7.25
N GLU A 84 4.75 -7.03 -8.17
CA GLU A 84 4.49 -6.85 -9.60
C GLU A 84 3.43 -7.83 -10.11
N LYS A 85 3.36 -9.04 -9.54
CA LYS A 85 2.31 -10.01 -9.88
C LYS A 85 0.92 -9.55 -9.45
N PHE A 86 0.85 -8.69 -8.43
CA PHE A 86 -0.41 -8.11 -7.95
C PHE A 86 -0.69 -6.73 -8.57
N ARG A 87 0.13 -6.28 -9.53
CA ARG A 87 -0.01 -4.99 -10.20
C ARG A 87 -1.44 -4.78 -10.72
N GLU A 88 -1.96 -5.71 -11.51
CA GLU A 88 -3.30 -5.59 -12.10
C GLU A 88 -4.37 -5.48 -11.01
N LYS A 89 -4.25 -6.26 -9.94
CA LYS A 89 -5.18 -6.25 -8.80
C LYS A 89 -5.16 -4.93 -8.04
N LEU A 90 -3.97 -4.38 -7.83
CA LEU A 90 -3.77 -3.06 -7.23
C LEU A 90 -4.40 -1.97 -8.10
N ILE A 91 -4.13 -2.00 -9.42
CA ILE A 91 -4.69 -1.04 -10.38
C ILE A 91 -6.22 -1.11 -10.39
N GLN A 92 -6.80 -2.32 -10.43
CA GLN A 92 -8.25 -2.51 -10.43
C GLN A 92 -8.89 -1.95 -9.14
N THR A 93 -8.28 -2.24 -7.98
CA THR A 93 -8.75 -1.71 -6.69
C THR A 93 -8.70 -0.18 -6.69
N VAL A 94 -7.60 0.39 -7.19
CA VAL A 94 -7.44 1.84 -7.28
C VAL A 94 -8.42 2.47 -8.26
N SER A 95 -8.62 1.88 -9.43
CA SER A 95 -9.58 2.36 -10.42
C SER A 95 -10.98 2.44 -9.83
N ALA A 96 -11.44 1.36 -9.17
CA ALA A 96 -12.74 1.32 -8.50
C ALA A 96 -12.87 2.43 -7.44
N LEU A 97 -11.83 2.66 -6.63
CA LEU A 97 -11.81 3.74 -5.65
C LEU A 97 -11.87 5.13 -6.31
N LEU A 98 -11.15 5.32 -7.41
CA LEU A 98 -11.16 6.57 -8.15
C LEU A 98 -12.53 6.88 -8.76
N GLU A 99 -13.28 5.85 -9.17
CA GLU A 99 -14.64 5.95 -9.67
C GLU A 99 -15.64 6.26 -8.54
N GLU A 100 -15.60 5.53 -7.42
CA GLU A 100 -16.42 5.81 -6.23
C GLU A 100 -16.26 7.27 -5.73
N ASN A 101 -15.02 7.78 -5.74
CA ASN A 101 -14.73 9.15 -5.32
C ASN A 101 -15.20 10.23 -6.33
N LYS A 102 -15.50 9.87 -7.59
CA LYS A 102 -16.04 10.80 -8.59
C LYS A 102 -17.55 10.96 -8.47
N GLU A 103 -18.28 9.90 -8.15
CA GLU A 103 -19.75 9.93 -8.01
C GLU A 103 -20.23 10.67 -6.76
N ASN A 104 -19.36 10.82 -5.76
CA ASN A 104 -19.69 11.51 -4.52
C ASN A 104 -19.35 13.01 -4.51
N LYS A 105 -19.17 13.63 -5.69
CA LYS A 105 -18.82 15.04 -5.88
C LYS A 105 -19.80 15.75 -6.81
#